data_AF-A0A518VCU2-F1
#
_entry.id   AF-A0A518VCU2-F1
#
_cell.length_a   1.000
_cell.length_b   1.000
_cell.length_c   1.000
_cell.angle_alpha   90.00
_cell.angle_beta   90.00
_cell.angle_gamma   90.00
#
_symmetry.space_group_name_H-M   'P 1'
#
loop_
_entity.id
_entity.type
_entity.pdbx_description
1 polymer ?
#
loop_
_entity_poly.entity_id
_entity_poly.type
_entity_poly.pdbx_seq_one_letter_code
_entity_poly.pdbx_strand_id
1 'polypeptide(L)'
;MPKIGEQLLKPEDGWKRIDDTNPNIHYLPDSGYWNSNNIEEHYNSTCRYSSNNGVSYAFILRGDRFRIISGIGNDYSEECLVKINGKFIDSFSMYSSVTQFQTLVYEKNNLRSGVYVVEIFNNTSSKIGLDAIDVGFDGDIILPNSTVKASANFKEKDLLMPRNTKYDYEFKILPSQSIQISHKRKLVPSDKSQVKTGIVYKSTIDLENWENINAINFSY
;
A
#
# COMPACT_ATOMS: atom_id res chain seq x y z
N MET A 1 -1.52 -9.15 -23.75
CA MET A 1 -2.11 -9.19 -22.40
C MET A 1 -2.01 -10.62 -21.88
N PRO A 2 -0.99 -10.91 -21.06
CA PRO A 2 -0.87 -12.17 -20.35
C PRO A 2 -2.04 -12.30 -19.39
N LYS A 3 -2.41 -13.54 -19.11
CA LYS A 3 -3.42 -13.86 -18.09
C LYS A 3 -2.75 -14.12 -16.76
N ILE A 4 -3.52 -14.02 -15.67
CA ILE A 4 -3.07 -14.51 -14.36
C ILE A 4 -2.65 -15.98 -14.52
N GLY A 5 -1.47 -16.33 -14.01
CA GLY A 5 -0.84 -17.63 -14.13
C GLY A 5 0.11 -17.80 -15.34
N GLU A 6 0.20 -16.81 -16.23
CA GLU A 6 1.16 -16.86 -17.34
C GLU A 6 2.51 -16.22 -16.96
N GLN A 7 3.59 -16.76 -17.53
CA GLN A 7 4.93 -16.19 -17.39
C GLN A 7 5.03 -14.84 -18.12
N LEU A 8 5.64 -13.86 -17.45
CA LEU A 8 5.79 -12.49 -17.91
C LEU A 8 7.24 -11.99 -17.71
N LEU A 9 8.12 -12.40 -18.62
CA LEU A 9 9.57 -12.12 -18.56
C LEU A 9 9.96 -10.63 -18.67
N LYS A 10 9.07 -9.80 -19.21
CA LYS A 10 9.26 -8.35 -19.33
C LYS A 10 7.95 -7.61 -19.12
N PRO A 11 7.95 -6.35 -18.64
CA PRO A 11 6.72 -5.57 -18.55
C PRO A 11 6.12 -5.38 -19.94
N GLU A 12 4.79 -5.38 -20.02
CA GLU A 12 4.07 -5.02 -21.24
C GLU A 12 4.13 -3.52 -21.51
N ASP A 13 3.77 -3.11 -22.73
CA ASP A 13 3.65 -1.70 -23.09
C ASP A 13 2.70 -0.98 -22.13
N GLY A 14 3.17 0.17 -21.61
CA GLY A 14 2.46 0.93 -20.59
C GLY A 14 2.69 0.46 -19.15
N TRP A 15 3.57 -0.51 -18.92
CA TRP A 15 3.97 -0.96 -17.59
C TRP A 15 5.45 -0.70 -17.33
N LYS A 16 5.79 -0.51 -16.06
CA LYS A 16 7.15 -0.35 -15.56
C LYS A 16 7.40 -1.40 -14.48
N ARG A 17 8.47 -2.19 -14.63
CA ARG A 17 8.84 -3.22 -13.65
C ARG A 17 9.73 -2.66 -12.55
N ILE A 18 9.43 -3.05 -11.31
CA ILE A 18 10.19 -2.74 -10.10
C ILE A 18 10.60 -4.07 -9.48
N ASP A 19 11.90 -4.21 -9.27
CA ASP A 19 12.54 -5.38 -8.70
C ASP A 19 12.17 -5.61 -7.23
N ASP A 20 12.16 -6.86 -6.76
CA ASP A 20 11.93 -7.22 -5.35
C ASP A 20 12.97 -6.60 -4.41
N THR A 21 14.17 -6.30 -4.88
CA THR A 21 15.21 -5.65 -4.07
C THR A 21 15.01 -4.15 -3.90
N ASN A 22 13.96 -3.55 -4.49
CA ASN A 22 13.70 -2.13 -4.36
C ASN A 22 13.54 -1.74 -2.87
N PRO A 23 14.30 -0.76 -2.36
CA PRO A 23 14.30 -0.40 -0.94
C PRO A 23 12.98 0.20 -0.43
N ASN A 24 12.04 0.52 -1.33
CA ASN A 24 10.71 1.02 -1.00
C ASN A 24 9.68 -0.12 -0.82
N ILE A 25 10.11 -1.37 -0.95
CA ILE A 25 9.33 -2.56 -0.62
C ILE A 25 9.69 -2.97 0.81
N HIS A 26 8.67 -3.11 1.65
CA HIS A 26 8.80 -3.43 3.06
C HIS A 26 8.36 -4.86 3.31
N TYR A 27 9.28 -5.65 3.85
CA TYR A 27 9.03 -7.03 4.24
C TYR A 27 8.78 -7.10 5.74
N LEU A 28 7.59 -7.59 6.11
CA LEU A 28 7.04 -7.58 7.46
C LEU A 28 6.92 -9.01 8.03
N PRO A 29 6.95 -9.18 9.38
CA PRO A 29 7.08 -8.14 10.41
C PRO A 29 8.48 -7.49 10.44
N ASP A 30 9.51 -8.23 10.05
CA ASP A 30 10.85 -7.72 9.75
C ASP A 30 11.51 -8.55 8.65
N SER A 31 12.58 -8.00 8.05
CA SER A 31 13.28 -8.62 6.93
C SER A 31 13.98 -9.94 7.26
N GLY A 32 14.20 -10.26 8.54
CA GLY A 32 14.79 -11.54 8.98
C GLY A 32 13.85 -12.72 8.78
N TYR A 33 12.55 -12.47 8.61
CA TYR A 33 11.57 -13.50 8.25
C TYR A 33 11.57 -13.83 6.76
N TRP A 34 12.38 -13.13 5.96
CA TRP A 34 12.41 -13.23 4.50
C TRP A 34 13.78 -13.66 4.01
N ASN A 35 13.77 -14.69 3.16
CA ASN A 35 14.96 -15.22 2.51
C ASN A 35 15.13 -14.59 1.11
N SER A 36 16.32 -14.73 0.55
CA SER A 36 16.62 -14.38 -0.84
C SER A 36 16.93 -15.64 -1.64
N ASN A 37 16.47 -15.69 -2.89
CA ASN A 37 16.82 -16.74 -3.85
C ASN A 37 17.34 -16.08 -5.14
N ASN A 38 18.66 -16.12 -5.36
CA ASN A 38 19.30 -15.40 -6.45
C ASN A 38 19.72 -16.37 -7.57
N ILE A 39 18.82 -16.60 -8.52
CA ILE A 39 19.00 -17.51 -9.67
C ILE A 39 18.54 -16.81 -10.96
N GLU A 40 19.07 -17.21 -12.11
CA GLU A 40 18.87 -16.51 -13.39
C GLU A 40 17.41 -16.51 -13.89
N GLU A 41 16.58 -17.43 -13.40
CA GLU A 41 15.18 -17.56 -13.76
C GLU A 41 14.29 -16.46 -13.17
N HIS A 42 14.76 -15.74 -12.15
CA HIS A 42 14.06 -14.59 -11.58
C HIS A 42 14.41 -13.30 -12.32
N TYR A 43 13.54 -12.29 -12.19
CA TYR A 43 13.83 -10.97 -12.72
C TYR A 43 15.06 -10.38 -12.01
N ASN A 44 16.03 -9.85 -12.79
CA ASN A 44 17.37 -9.46 -12.32
C ASN A 44 18.09 -10.47 -11.41
N SER A 45 17.71 -11.74 -11.52
CA SER A 45 18.27 -12.82 -10.71
C SER A 45 18.09 -12.65 -9.20
N THR A 46 16.99 -12.02 -8.76
CA THR A 46 16.66 -11.84 -7.35
C THR A 46 15.21 -12.22 -7.06
N CYS A 47 14.97 -12.75 -5.86
CA CYS A 47 13.62 -12.99 -5.37
C CYS A 47 13.61 -12.98 -3.85
N ARG A 48 12.55 -12.42 -3.26
CA ARG A 48 12.26 -12.50 -1.83
C ARG A 48 11.15 -13.50 -1.58
N TYR A 49 11.36 -14.38 -0.61
CA TYR A 49 10.34 -15.35 -0.23
C TYR A 49 10.35 -15.62 1.27
N SER A 50 9.24 -16.14 1.77
CA SER A 50 9.12 -16.57 3.16
C SER A 50 8.19 -17.77 3.27
N SER A 51 8.53 -18.68 4.17
CA SER A 51 7.68 -19.79 4.61
C SER A 51 7.24 -19.62 6.07
N ASN A 52 7.44 -18.43 6.64
CA ASN A 52 6.99 -18.11 8.00
C ASN A 52 5.51 -17.70 7.99
N ASN A 53 4.80 -17.99 9.07
CA ASN A 53 3.40 -17.59 9.24
C ASN A 53 3.27 -16.07 9.49
N GLY A 54 2.19 -15.47 8.98
CA GLY A 54 1.83 -14.08 9.30
C GLY A 54 2.75 -13.02 8.69
N VAL A 55 3.51 -13.38 7.66
CA VAL A 55 4.38 -12.47 6.92
C VAL A 55 3.60 -11.73 5.83
N SER A 56 4.05 -10.52 5.51
CA SER A 56 3.55 -9.74 4.39
C SER A 56 4.65 -8.92 3.74
N TYR A 57 4.44 -8.50 2.50
CA TYR A 57 5.20 -7.41 1.91
C TYR A 57 4.27 -6.25 1.57
N ALA A 58 4.77 -5.04 1.76
CA ALA A 58 4.02 -3.81 1.61
C ALA A 58 4.80 -2.76 0.81
N PHE A 59 4.09 -1.93 0.08
CA PHE A 59 4.66 -0.86 -0.71
C PHE A 59 3.66 0.29 -0.87
N ILE A 60 4.16 1.50 -1.13
CA ILE A 60 3.32 2.65 -1.42
C ILE A 60 3.29 2.89 -2.92
N LEU A 61 2.17 2.57 -3.54
CA LEU A 61 1.90 2.87 -4.93
C LEU A 61 1.53 4.34 -5.09
N ARG A 62 2.24 5.06 -5.97
CA ARG A 62 1.73 6.28 -6.61
C ARG A 62 1.36 5.90 -8.04
N GLY A 63 0.07 5.82 -8.35
CA GLY A 63 -0.40 5.37 -9.66
C GLY A 63 -1.87 4.99 -9.66
N ASP A 64 -2.27 4.22 -10.68
CA ASP A 64 -3.64 3.80 -10.96
C ASP A 64 -3.79 2.27 -11.16
N ARG A 65 -2.67 1.54 -11.20
CA ARG A 65 -2.63 0.09 -11.37
C ARG A 65 -1.33 -0.52 -10.90
N PHE A 66 -1.37 -1.80 -10.52
CA PHE A 66 -0.20 -2.60 -10.20
C PHE A 66 -0.43 -4.09 -10.50
N ARG A 67 0.66 -4.84 -10.68
CA ARG A 67 0.70 -6.30 -10.78
C ARG A 67 1.73 -6.85 -9.81
N ILE A 68 1.49 -8.08 -9.36
CA ILE A 68 2.47 -8.85 -8.61
C ILE A 68 3.01 -9.95 -9.52
N ILE A 69 4.34 -10.02 -9.60
CA ILE A 69 5.08 -11.08 -10.28
C ILE A 69 5.79 -11.91 -9.20
N SER A 70 5.65 -13.24 -9.28
CA SER A 70 6.27 -14.17 -8.33
C SER A 70 6.61 -15.48 -9.03
N GLY A 71 7.41 -16.32 -8.37
CA GLY A 71 7.35 -17.75 -8.63
C GLY A 71 6.02 -18.35 -8.16
N ILE A 72 5.62 -19.45 -8.79
CA ILE A 72 4.50 -20.31 -8.39
C ILE A 72 4.99 -21.75 -8.23
N GLY A 73 4.26 -22.57 -7.47
CA GLY A 73 4.62 -23.96 -7.22
C GLY A 73 3.74 -24.62 -6.16
N ASN A 74 3.97 -25.91 -5.91
CA ASN A 74 3.08 -26.71 -5.05
C ASN A 74 3.30 -26.46 -3.56
N ASP A 75 4.36 -25.75 -3.21
CA ASP A 75 4.71 -25.33 -1.85
C ASP A 75 4.36 -23.86 -1.59
N TYR A 76 3.75 -23.17 -2.56
CA TYR A 76 3.32 -21.78 -2.43
C TYR A 76 1.91 -21.66 -1.83
N SER A 77 1.63 -20.48 -1.30
CA SER A 77 0.37 -20.12 -0.66
C SER A 77 -0.80 -20.20 -1.65
N GLU A 78 -1.83 -20.94 -1.24
CA GLU A 78 -3.11 -20.99 -1.93
C GLU A 78 -3.95 -19.73 -1.69
N GLU A 79 -3.59 -18.92 -0.68
CA GLU A 79 -4.33 -17.72 -0.32
C GLU A 79 -3.42 -16.58 0.18
N CYS A 80 -3.19 -15.63 -0.71
CA CYS A 80 -2.60 -14.34 -0.43
C CYS A 80 -3.70 -13.27 -0.43
N LEU A 81 -3.83 -12.53 0.67
CA LEU A 81 -4.83 -11.46 0.81
C LEU A 81 -4.24 -10.12 0.36
N VAL A 82 -5.01 -9.39 -0.44
CA VAL A 82 -4.64 -8.05 -0.91
C VAL A 82 -5.33 -7.01 -0.04
N LYS A 83 -4.53 -6.14 0.57
CA LYS A 83 -5.03 -4.96 1.31
C LYS A 83 -4.64 -3.69 0.58
N ILE A 84 -5.58 -2.76 0.47
CA ILE A 84 -5.33 -1.39 0.01
C ILE A 84 -5.82 -0.43 1.09
N ASN A 85 -4.94 0.46 1.57
CA ASN A 85 -5.21 1.41 2.65
C ASN A 85 -5.80 0.73 3.90
N GLY A 86 -5.24 -0.43 4.28
CA GLY A 86 -5.65 -1.20 5.46
C GLY A 86 -6.94 -2.01 5.31
N LYS A 87 -7.60 -1.98 4.14
CA LYS A 87 -8.82 -2.76 3.87
C LYS A 87 -8.52 -3.93 2.95
N PHE A 88 -8.97 -5.12 3.33
CA PHE A 88 -8.99 -6.28 2.45
C PHE A 88 -9.90 -6.01 1.25
N ILE A 89 -9.39 -6.23 0.04
CA ILE A 89 -10.14 -5.99 -1.21
C ILE A 89 -10.20 -7.21 -2.12
N ASP A 90 -9.31 -8.16 -1.94
CA ASP A 90 -9.13 -9.28 -2.87
C ASP A 90 -8.31 -10.41 -2.24
N SER A 91 -8.26 -11.55 -2.91
CA SER A 91 -7.32 -12.63 -2.64
C SER A 91 -6.88 -13.31 -3.93
N PHE A 92 -5.71 -13.95 -3.90
CA PHE A 92 -5.21 -14.75 -5.02
C PHE A 92 -4.35 -15.91 -4.54
N SER A 93 -4.08 -16.85 -5.43
CA SER A 93 -3.26 -18.04 -5.17
C SER A 93 -1.93 -17.96 -5.93
N MET A 94 -0.85 -18.35 -5.27
CA MET A 94 0.45 -18.63 -5.90
C MET A 94 0.70 -20.14 -6.05
N TYR A 95 -0.24 -20.98 -5.60
CA TYR A 95 -0.14 -22.42 -5.72
C TYR A 95 -0.28 -22.86 -7.18
N SER A 96 0.55 -23.83 -7.56
CA SER A 96 0.48 -24.51 -8.85
C SER A 96 1.07 -25.91 -8.76
N SER A 97 0.56 -26.86 -9.54
CA SER A 97 1.15 -28.20 -9.63
C SER A 97 2.51 -28.21 -10.33
N VAL A 98 2.86 -27.11 -11.02
CA VAL A 98 4.14 -26.93 -11.71
C VAL A 98 4.87 -25.70 -11.17
N THR A 99 6.20 -25.79 -11.12
CA THR A 99 7.05 -24.63 -10.83
C THR A 99 7.17 -23.75 -12.06
N GLN A 100 6.97 -22.45 -11.89
CA GLN A 100 7.19 -21.44 -12.91
C GLN A 100 7.70 -20.16 -12.25
N PHE A 101 8.62 -19.47 -12.91
CA PHE A 101 9.23 -18.23 -12.46
C PHE A 101 8.70 -17.04 -13.26
N GLN A 102 8.82 -15.83 -12.70
CA GLN A 102 8.34 -14.59 -13.33
C GLN A 102 6.87 -14.69 -13.77
N THR A 103 5.99 -15.23 -12.91
CA THR A 103 4.58 -15.44 -13.22
C THR A 103 3.72 -14.27 -12.75
N LEU A 104 2.81 -13.80 -13.60
CA LEU A 104 1.78 -12.82 -13.21
C LEU A 104 0.76 -13.49 -12.29
N VAL A 105 0.82 -13.20 -10.99
CA VAL A 105 -0.05 -13.85 -9.99
C VAL A 105 -1.21 -12.97 -9.53
N TYR A 106 -1.09 -11.65 -9.68
CA TYR A 106 -2.15 -10.70 -9.33
C TYR A 106 -2.10 -9.45 -10.20
N GLU A 107 -3.25 -8.87 -10.49
CA GLU A 107 -3.39 -7.61 -11.21
C GLU A 107 -4.53 -6.76 -10.61
N LYS A 108 -4.22 -5.50 -10.30
CA LYS A 108 -5.22 -4.48 -9.97
C LYS A 108 -5.15 -3.34 -10.97
N ASN A 109 -6.24 -3.13 -11.70
CA ASN A 109 -6.42 -2.01 -12.63
C ASN A 109 -7.49 -1.03 -12.17
N ASN A 110 -7.62 0.07 -12.92
CA ASN A 110 -8.71 1.04 -12.81
C ASN A 110 -8.86 1.65 -11.42
N LEU A 111 -7.75 1.76 -10.67
CA LEU A 111 -7.72 2.64 -9.51
C LEU A 111 -7.77 4.07 -10.03
N ARG A 112 -8.35 4.97 -9.25
CA ARG A 112 -8.17 6.39 -9.53
C ARG A 112 -6.69 6.71 -9.34
N SER A 113 -6.10 7.50 -10.24
CA SER A 113 -4.72 7.97 -10.04
C SER A 113 -4.58 8.62 -8.65
N GLY A 114 -3.66 8.10 -7.84
CA GLY A 114 -3.55 8.45 -6.43
C GLY A 114 -2.38 7.78 -5.73
N VAL A 115 -2.41 7.82 -4.39
CA VAL A 115 -1.42 7.18 -3.52
C VAL A 115 -2.12 6.15 -2.67
N TYR A 116 -1.58 4.92 -2.63
CA TYR A 116 -2.16 3.76 -1.98
C TYR A 116 -1.10 3.01 -1.20
N VAL A 117 -1.43 2.62 0.04
CA VAL A 117 -0.66 1.63 0.78
C VAL A 117 -1.16 0.25 0.38
N VAL A 118 -0.33 -0.53 -0.29
CA VAL A 118 -0.64 -1.89 -0.71
C VAL A 118 0.11 -2.86 0.20
N GLU A 119 -0.59 -3.89 0.68
CA GLU A 119 0.01 -4.98 1.46
C GLU A 119 -0.52 -6.30 0.91
N ILE A 120 0.40 -7.24 0.66
CA ILE A 120 0.08 -8.63 0.32
C ILE A 120 0.40 -9.48 1.53
N PHE A 121 -0.64 -10.02 2.14
CA PHE A 121 -0.56 -10.80 3.37
C PHE A 121 -0.70 -12.28 3.07
N ASN A 122 0.21 -13.09 3.59
CA ASN A 122 0.10 -14.54 3.47
C ASN A 122 -0.89 -15.08 4.52
N ASN A 123 -2.04 -15.59 4.07
CA ASN A 123 -3.07 -16.14 4.96
C ASN A 123 -2.91 -17.65 5.20
N THR A 124 -1.80 -18.22 4.76
CA THR A 124 -1.46 -19.63 4.97
C THR A 124 -0.09 -19.77 5.63
N SER A 125 0.28 -21.01 5.95
CA SER A 125 1.64 -21.37 6.38
C SER A 125 2.55 -21.80 5.23
N SER A 126 2.07 -21.73 3.98
CA SER A 126 2.82 -22.09 2.79
C SER A 126 3.66 -20.91 2.31
N LYS A 127 4.56 -21.15 1.35
CA LYS A 127 5.52 -20.16 0.87
C LYS A 127 4.83 -19.00 0.16
N ILE A 128 5.21 -17.77 0.48
CA ILE A 128 4.89 -16.58 -0.30
C ILE A 128 6.16 -16.06 -0.97
N GLY A 129 6.04 -15.59 -2.21
CA GLY A 129 7.15 -15.01 -2.98
C GLY A 129 6.82 -13.63 -3.52
N LEU A 130 7.88 -12.89 -3.82
CA LEU A 130 7.86 -11.68 -4.63
C LEU A 130 9.13 -11.66 -5.48
N ASP A 131 8.93 -11.58 -6.79
CA ASP A 131 10.00 -11.49 -7.79
C ASP A 131 10.04 -10.06 -8.36
N ALA A 132 8.88 -9.50 -8.70
CA ALA A 132 8.77 -8.11 -9.12
C ALA A 132 7.37 -7.53 -8.95
N ILE A 133 7.26 -6.21 -9.07
CA ILE A 133 6.00 -5.48 -9.13
C ILE A 133 5.98 -4.70 -10.45
N ASP A 134 4.94 -4.88 -11.28
CA ASP A 134 4.69 -3.94 -12.36
C ASP A 134 3.76 -2.83 -11.88
N VAL A 135 4.05 -1.59 -12.23
CA VAL A 135 3.17 -0.43 -12.05
C VAL A 135 2.84 0.18 -13.40
N GLY A 136 1.77 0.98 -13.50
CA GLY A 136 1.54 1.79 -14.71
C GLY A 136 2.77 2.62 -15.08
N PHE A 137 2.95 2.95 -16.36
CA PHE A 137 4.16 3.62 -16.86
C PHE A 137 4.50 4.92 -16.11
N ASP A 138 3.50 5.73 -15.81
CA ASP A 138 3.64 6.97 -15.03
C ASP A 138 3.62 6.73 -13.50
N GLY A 139 3.41 5.49 -13.10
CA GLY A 139 3.34 5.05 -11.71
C GLY A 139 4.72 4.79 -11.11
N ASP A 140 4.76 4.70 -9.78
CA ASP A 140 5.98 4.40 -9.04
C ASP A 140 5.70 3.79 -7.67
N ILE A 141 6.71 3.15 -7.09
CA ILE A 141 6.72 2.81 -5.66
C ILE A 141 7.60 3.80 -4.93
N ILE A 142 7.02 4.49 -3.95
CA ILE A 142 7.67 5.59 -3.24
C ILE A 142 7.96 5.22 -1.79
N LEU A 143 8.99 5.86 -1.21
CA LEU A 143 9.34 5.67 0.20
C LEU A 143 8.18 6.06 1.12
N PRO A 144 8.02 5.38 2.28
CA PRO A 144 7.07 5.77 3.32
C PRO A 144 7.22 7.20 3.86
N ASN A 145 8.30 7.92 3.51
CA ASN A 145 8.63 9.22 4.08
C ASN A 145 9.10 10.29 3.08
N SER A 146 8.90 10.12 1.78
CA SER A 146 8.96 11.29 0.88
C SER A 146 7.66 12.05 1.05
N THR A 147 7.66 13.12 1.85
CA THR A 147 6.55 14.03 2.16
C THR A 147 5.45 14.04 1.08
N VAL A 148 4.46 13.15 1.20
CA VAL A 148 3.31 13.15 0.29
C VAL A 148 2.36 14.20 0.81
N LYS A 149 2.38 15.38 0.19
CA LYS A 149 1.27 16.33 0.26
C LYS A 149 0.10 15.72 -0.50
N ALA A 150 -0.67 14.86 0.15
CA ALA A 150 -1.93 14.38 -0.40
C ALA A 150 -3.00 15.46 -0.19
N SER A 151 -3.35 16.18 -1.26
CA SER A 151 -4.59 16.95 -1.31
C SER A 151 -5.72 16.05 -1.82
N ALA A 152 -6.52 15.52 -0.90
CA ALA A 152 -7.77 14.87 -1.26
C ALA A 152 -8.89 15.93 -1.34
N ASN A 153 -9.49 16.07 -2.52
CA ASN A 153 -10.74 16.81 -2.69
C ASN A 153 -11.89 15.90 -2.30
N PHE A 154 -12.31 15.95 -1.03
CA PHE A 154 -13.58 15.37 -0.60
C PHE A 154 -14.72 16.29 -1.06
N LYS A 155 -15.76 15.72 -1.68
CA LYS A 155 -16.99 16.48 -1.94
C LYS A 155 -17.72 16.64 -0.60
N GLU A 156 -18.19 17.85 -0.35
CA GLU A 156 -18.81 18.34 0.89
C GLU A 156 -19.99 17.49 1.43
N LYS A 157 -20.46 16.50 0.68
CA LYS A 157 -21.60 15.65 1.06
C LYS A 157 -21.25 14.40 1.87
N ASP A 158 -19.99 14.00 1.95
CA ASP A 158 -19.60 12.74 2.61
C ASP A 158 -19.27 12.91 4.11
N LEU A 159 -19.40 14.12 4.65
CA LEU A 159 -19.25 14.43 6.07
C LEU A 159 -20.41 15.34 6.51
N LEU A 160 -21.27 14.85 7.40
CA LEU A 160 -22.34 15.64 8.02
C LEU A 160 -21.74 16.69 8.98
N MET A 161 -21.24 17.82 8.48
CA MET A 161 -20.75 18.95 9.29
C MET A 161 -21.00 20.33 8.61
N PRO A 162 -21.13 21.43 9.38
CA PRO A 162 -21.86 22.64 8.94
C PRO A 162 -21.14 23.47 7.86
N ARG A 163 -21.93 24.13 7.00
CA ARG A 163 -21.49 24.92 5.83
C ARG A 163 -20.52 26.06 6.20
N ASN A 164 -19.60 26.35 5.28
CA ASN A 164 -18.70 27.52 5.21
C ASN A 164 -17.40 27.51 6.07
N THR A 165 -16.69 26.38 6.17
CA THR A 165 -15.31 26.40 6.72
C THR A 165 -14.32 25.67 5.80
N LYS A 166 -13.18 26.31 5.48
CA LYS A 166 -12.03 25.67 4.82
C LYS A 166 -11.08 25.13 5.89
N TYR A 167 -10.67 23.87 5.75
CA TYR A 167 -9.69 23.22 6.61
C TYR A 167 -8.47 22.82 5.78
N ASP A 168 -7.28 23.16 6.26
CA ASP A 168 -6.01 22.65 5.73
C ASP A 168 -5.57 21.49 6.63
N TYR A 169 -5.30 20.33 6.02
CA TYR A 169 -4.86 19.12 6.71
C TYR A 169 -3.37 18.87 6.43
N GLU A 170 -2.62 18.51 7.46
CA GLU A 170 -1.24 18.07 7.34
C GLU A 170 -1.07 16.75 8.07
N PHE A 171 -0.69 15.71 7.32
CA PHE A 171 -0.45 14.37 7.84
C PHE A 171 1.05 14.16 7.99
N LYS A 172 1.49 13.72 9.17
CA LYS A 172 2.87 13.30 9.39
C LYS A 172 2.88 11.88 9.92
N ILE A 173 3.43 10.96 9.13
CA ILE A 173 3.69 9.58 9.54
C ILE A 173 5.01 9.60 10.30
N LEU A 174 5.02 9.07 11.52
CA LEU A 174 6.22 8.96 12.34
C LEU A 174 6.82 7.55 12.24
N PRO A 175 8.14 7.39 12.50
CA PRO A 175 8.84 6.11 12.37
C PRO A 175 8.33 4.96 13.26
N SER A 176 7.41 5.23 14.18
CA SER A 176 7.00 4.32 15.26
C SER A 176 5.54 3.87 15.17
N GLN A 177 4.99 3.69 13.96
CA GLN A 177 3.58 3.27 13.76
C GLN A 177 2.55 4.21 14.41
N SER A 178 2.85 5.51 14.50
CA SER A 178 1.89 6.52 14.93
C SER A 178 1.65 7.55 13.83
N ILE A 179 0.38 7.92 13.65
CA ILE A 179 -0.02 9.01 12.75
C ILE A 179 -0.28 10.24 13.63
N GLN A 180 0.46 11.33 13.38
CA GLN A 180 0.12 12.63 13.93
C GLN A 180 -0.75 13.39 12.93
N ILE A 181 -1.97 13.72 13.36
CA ILE A 181 -2.90 14.56 12.59
C ILE A 181 -2.84 15.97 13.17
N SER A 182 -2.43 16.93 12.34
CA SER A 182 -2.43 18.35 12.71
C SER A 182 -3.57 19.05 11.97
N HIS A 183 -4.50 19.65 12.71
CA HIS A 183 -5.57 20.46 12.13
C HIS A 183 -5.19 21.95 12.22
N LYS A 184 -5.23 22.67 11.09
CA LYS A 184 -5.27 24.14 11.12
C LYS A 184 -6.65 24.60 10.67
N ARG A 185 -7.45 25.06 11.64
CA ARG A 185 -8.70 25.76 11.36
C ARG A 185 -8.38 27.19 10.95
N LYS A 186 -8.82 27.59 9.76
CA LYS A 186 -8.88 29.01 9.38
C LYS A 186 -10.34 29.42 9.29
N LEU A 187 -10.83 30.10 10.31
CA LEU A 187 -12.11 30.80 10.22
C LEU A 187 -11.93 31.92 9.19
N VAL A 188 -12.78 31.95 8.17
CA VAL A 188 -12.96 33.13 7.32
C VAL A 188 -14.32 33.71 7.71
N PRO A 189 -14.37 34.68 8.65
CA PRO A 189 -15.61 35.37 8.92
C PRO A 189 -16.05 36.14 7.68
N SER A 190 -17.35 36.43 7.55
CA SER A 190 -17.90 37.30 6.51
C SER A 190 -17.31 38.72 6.52
N ASP A 191 -16.69 39.12 7.63
CA ASP A 191 -15.97 40.38 7.81
C ASP A 191 -14.44 40.13 7.88
N LYS A 192 -13.68 40.77 6.98
CA LYS A 192 -12.22 40.62 6.83
C LYS A 192 -11.41 41.22 7.98
N SER A 193 -12.04 41.95 8.92
CA SER A 193 -11.36 42.64 10.02
C SER A 193 -11.10 41.78 11.28
N GLN A 194 -11.61 40.53 11.34
CA GLN A 194 -11.56 39.67 12.54
C GLN A 194 -10.76 38.36 12.32
N VAL A 195 -9.58 38.44 11.72
CA VAL A 195 -8.71 37.25 11.60
C VAL A 195 -8.00 36.99 12.94
N LYS A 196 -8.48 36.03 13.73
CA LYS A 196 -7.71 35.45 14.86
C LYS A 196 -7.09 34.11 14.45
N THR A 197 -5.78 33.98 14.62
CA THR A 197 -5.01 32.76 14.34
C THR A 197 -5.34 31.65 15.35
N GLY A 198 -5.59 30.45 14.83
CA GLY A 198 -6.33 29.37 15.50
C GLY A 198 -5.57 28.52 16.51
N ILE A 199 -6.37 27.79 17.30
CA ILE A 199 -5.97 26.76 18.27
C ILE A 199 -5.42 25.53 17.52
N VAL A 200 -4.29 25.01 17.99
CA VAL A 200 -3.65 23.79 17.49
C VAL A 200 -4.04 22.63 18.41
N TYR A 201 -4.81 21.66 17.89
CA TYR A 201 -5.05 20.39 18.59
C TYR A 201 -4.11 19.33 18.02
N LYS A 202 -3.48 18.55 18.90
CA LYS A 202 -2.65 17.39 18.56
C LYS A 202 -3.34 16.15 19.10
N SER A 203 -3.60 15.17 18.23
CA SER A 203 -3.94 13.81 18.66
C SER A 203 -2.94 12.82 18.06
N THR A 204 -2.61 11.80 18.85
CA THR A 204 -1.75 10.67 18.47
C THR A 204 -2.65 9.44 18.42
N ILE A 205 -2.60 8.68 17.33
CA ILE A 205 -3.28 7.39 17.21
C ILE A 205 -2.19 6.31 17.24
N ASP A 206 -2.26 5.42 18.24
CA ASP A 206 -1.48 4.18 18.29
C ASP A 206 -2.17 3.10 17.45
N LEU A 207 -1.42 2.47 16.54
CA LEU A 207 -1.96 1.50 15.58
C LEU A 207 -2.19 0.09 16.15
N GLU A 208 -1.83 -0.18 17.41
CA GLU A 208 -1.97 -1.51 18.03
C GLU A 208 -3.43 -1.97 18.24
N ASN A 209 -4.44 -1.11 18.05
CA ASN A 209 -5.85 -1.45 18.29
C ASN A 209 -6.80 -1.09 17.13
N TRP A 210 -6.37 -1.34 15.88
CA TRP A 210 -7.16 -1.04 14.68
C TRP A 210 -8.54 -1.71 14.62
N GLU A 211 -8.75 -2.84 15.32
CA GLU A 211 -10.03 -3.57 15.29
C GLU A 211 -11.16 -2.95 16.13
N ASN A 212 -10.91 -1.91 16.93
CA ASN A 212 -11.92 -1.33 17.84
C ASN A 212 -12.41 0.08 17.48
N ILE A 213 -12.08 0.63 16.31
CA ILE A 213 -12.55 1.99 15.95
C ILE A 213 -13.90 1.93 15.24
N ASN A 214 -14.98 1.75 16.03
CA ASN A 214 -16.34 2.03 15.59
C ASN A 214 -16.87 3.41 16.02
N ALA A 215 -16.05 4.25 16.66
CA ALA A 215 -16.38 5.66 16.89
C ALA A 215 -15.12 6.49 17.15
N ILE A 216 -14.88 7.50 16.31
CA ILE A 216 -13.99 8.61 16.67
C ILE A 216 -14.80 9.51 17.60
N ASN A 217 -14.62 9.37 18.92
CA ASN A 217 -15.23 10.29 19.87
C ASN A 217 -14.44 11.61 19.90
N PHE A 218 -15.11 12.69 19.52
CA PHE A 218 -14.60 14.04 19.73
C PHE A 218 -15.00 14.49 21.16
N SER A 219 -14.03 14.81 22.00
CA SER A 219 -14.29 15.60 23.20
C SER A 219 -14.21 17.08 22.84
N TYR A 220 -15.26 17.83 23.21
CA TYR A 220 -15.41 19.28 22.99
C TYR A 220 -14.48 20.13 23.86
#